data_AF-R7QZK1-F1
#
_entry.id   AF-R7QZK1-F1
#
_cell.length_a   1.000
_cell.length_b   1.000
_cell.length_c   1.000
_cell.angle_alpha   90.00
_cell.angle_beta   90.00
_cell.angle_gamma   90.00
#
_symmetry.space_group_name_H-M   'P 1'
#
loop_
_entity.id
_entity.type
_entity.pdbx_description
1 polymer ?
#
loop_
_entity_poly.entity_id
_entity_poly.type
_entity_poly.pdbx_seq_one_letter_code
_entity_poly.pdbx_strand_id
1 'polypeptide(L)'
;MYTQFFGNFLLSRGVVTSEQLINAIKEESTTHIKLGTLAIHAGYMTASEADNIIIMQTHEDKRFGELAVQGGYMTEEQVNSLLKMQKPDYLLLGQILIEQGILTNTDFENLIVDYQSEYEIYDLDMATEKKEVVTNMLKNYCSFSNHPQADKAIHYLYLLFNNLVRFIGEDFTTLNPIPCPEYPTNYCISQKTHNDTLSMTSALDIDPNTAVAFASRYVDEQFEDFDEYVKASLEDFLNLHNGLYNVNLSNDFSIELTLDPPEIHHYDVLSLSQNAYLFPVIYPFGTINFLFSF
;
A
#
# COMPACT_ATOMS: atom_id res chain seq x y z
N MET A 1 4.47 -0.06 -2.80
CA MET A 1 3.31 -0.97 -2.99
C MET A 1 3.43 -2.26 -2.18
N TYR A 2 4.58 -2.94 -2.17
CA TYR A 2 4.77 -4.18 -1.38
C TYR A 2 4.39 -4.06 0.10
N THR A 3 4.76 -2.95 0.75
CA THR A 3 4.44 -2.67 2.16
C THR A 3 2.94 -2.53 2.40
N GLN A 4 2.26 -1.83 1.49
CA GLN A 4 0.82 -1.57 1.59
C GLN A 4 0.02 -2.90 1.56
N PHE A 5 0.43 -3.84 0.70
CA PHE A 5 -0.14 -5.20 0.62
C PHE A 5 0.28 -6.09 1.79
N PHE A 6 1.50 -5.93 2.31
CA PHE A 6 1.93 -6.65 3.51
C PHE A 6 1.07 -6.29 4.73
N GLY A 7 0.69 -5.01 4.89
CA GLY A 7 -0.28 -4.62 5.92
C GLY A 7 -1.62 -5.34 5.80
N ASN A 8 -2.18 -5.44 4.59
CA ASN A 8 -3.42 -6.19 4.35
C ASN A 8 -3.26 -7.69 4.64
N PHE A 9 -2.12 -8.27 4.27
CA PHE A 9 -1.80 -9.67 4.56
C PHE A 9 -1.80 -9.97 6.06
N LEU A 10 -1.21 -9.08 6.87
CA LEU A 10 -1.24 -9.21 8.33
C LEU A 10 -2.67 -9.09 8.89
N LEU A 11 -3.47 -8.15 8.36
CA LEU A 11 -4.87 -7.97 8.77
C LEU A 11 -5.74 -9.18 8.40
N SER A 12 -5.63 -9.68 7.17
CA SER A 12 -6.47 -10.76 6.66
C SER A 12 -6.24 -12.08 7.40
N ARG A 13 -5.02 -12.28 7.91
CA ARG A 13 -4.64 -13.42 8.77
C ARG A 13 -4.94 -13.19 10.26
N GLY A 14 -5.45 -12.02 10.62
CA GLY A 14 -5.76 -11.66 12.01
C GLY A 14 -4.53 -11.53 12.91
N VAL A 15 -3.35 -11.31 12.32
CA VAL A 15 -2.08 -11.14 13.03
C VAL A 15 -2.05 -9.80 13.76
N VAL A 16 -2.63 -8.78 13.14
CA VAL A 16 -2.76 -7.43 13.69
C VAL A 16 -4.21 -6.95 13.59
N THR A 17 -4.60 -6.04 14.47
CA THR A 17 -5.84 -5.26 14.33
C THR A 17 -5.60 -4.02 13.45
N SER A 18 -6.66 -3.43 12.90
CA SER A 18 -6.56 -2.19 12.13
C SER A 18 -5.91 -1.05 12.93
N GLU A 19 -6.22 -0.94 14.22
CA GLU A 19 -5.63 0.08 15.09
C GLU A 19 -4.12 -0.13 15.29
N GLN A 20 -3.70 -1.37 15.57
CA GLN A 20 -2.28 -1.72 15.70
C GLN A 20 -1.52 -1.43 14.40
N LEU A 21 -2.08 -1.79 13.26
CA LEU A 21 -1.44 -1.55 11.97
C LEU A 21 -1.29 -0.06 11.67
N ILE A 22 -2.33 0.75 11.90
CA ILE A 22 -2.27 2.21 11.69
C ILE A 22 -1.21 2.84 12.59
N ASN A 23 -1.14 2.41 13.85
CA ASN A 23 -0.14 2.91 14.78
C ASN A 23 1.28 2.54 14.33
N ALA A 24 1.49 1.31 13.84
CA ALA A 24 2.79 0.90 13.30
C ALA A 24 3.18 1.71 12.04
N ILE A 25 2.25 1.93 11.11
CA ILE A 25 2.48 2.75 9.89
C ILE A 25 2.85 4.20 10.26
N LYS A 26 2.23 4.79 11.30
CA LYS A 26 2.59 6.14 11.77
C LYS A 26 4.05 6.23 12.21
N GLU A 27 4.55 5.20 12.87
CA GLU A 27 5.91 5.15 13.41
C GLU A 27 6.98 4.90 12.32
N GLU A 28 6.61 4.32 11.16
CA GLU A 28 7.55 4.05 10.04
C GLU A 28 8.32 5.30 9.62
N SER A 29 7.64 6.45 9.51
CA SER A 29 8.25 7.71 9.06
C SER A 29 9.40 8.22 9.95
N THR A 30 9.47 7.74 11.20
CA THR A 30 10.45 8.18 12.21
C THR A 30 11.44 7.08 12.62
N THR A 31 11.26 5.86 12.12
CA THR A 31 12.01 4.68 12.56
C THR A 31 13.11 4.31 11.56
N HIS A 32 14.23 3.81 12.07
CA HIS A 32 15.30 3.28 11.25
C HIS A 32 15.37 1.76 11.36
N ILE A 33 15.53 1.09 10.21
CA ILE A 33 15.72 -0.36 10.22
C ILE A 33 16.97 -0.74 11.02
N LYS A 34 16.85 -1.80 11.82
CA LYS A 34 17.91 -2.41 12.60
C LYS A 34 18.66 -3.43 11.74
N LEU A 35 19.96 -3.52 11.96
CA LEU A 35 20.83 -4.43 11.23
C LEU A 35 20.43 -5.91 11.44
N GLY A 36 19.94 -6.27 12.63
CA GLY A 36 19.45 -7.62 12.92
C GLY A 36 18.25 -8.02 12.04
N THR A 37 17.28 -7.13 11.86
CA THR A 37 16.13 -7.37 10.96
C THR A 37 16.56 -7.57 9.52
N LEU A 38 17.54 -6.77 9.05
CA LEU A 38 18.14 -6.95 7.72
C LEU A 38 18.89 -8.29 7.59
N ALA A 39 19.58 -8.71 8.65
CA ALA A 39 20.33 -9.96 8.66
C ALA A 39 19.41 -11.20 8.58
N ILE A 40 18.26 -11.14 9.27
CA ILE A 40 17.21 -12.17 9.15
C ILE A 40 16.67 -12.21 7.73
N HIS A 41 16.27 -11.06 7.19
CA HIS A 41 15.73 -10.97 5.84
C HIS A 41 16.70 -11.46 4.76
N ALA A 42 17.99 -11.15 4.88
CA ALA A 42 19.02 -11.60 3.95
C ALA A 42 19.39 -13.08 4.10
N GLY A 43 18.79 -13.81 5.06
CA GLY A 43 19.11 -15.20 5.37
C GLY A 43 20.51 -15.38 5.96
N TYR A 44 21.13 -14.31 6.45
CA TYR A 44 22.45 -14.38 7.11
C TYR A 44 22.35 -14.84 8.55
N MET A 45 21.19 -14.65 9.20
CA MET A 45 20.93 -15.06 10.57
C MET A 45 19.49 -15.55 10.69
N THR A 46 19.24 -16.48 11.61
CA THR A 46 17.88 -16.84 12.05
C THR A 46 17.38 -15.86 13.12
N ALA A 47 16.06 -15.82 13.36
CA ALA A 47 15.50 -15.04 14.46
C ALA A 47 16.16 -15.34 15.82
N SER A 48 16.41 -16.62 16.10
CA SER A 48 17.05 -17.07 17.35
C SER A 48 18.48 -16.56 17.49
N GLU A 49 19.25 -16.51 16.40
CA GLU A 49 20.61 -15.99 16.41
C GLU A 49 20.63 -14.47 16.60
N ALA A 50 19.68 -13.75 15.98
CA ALA A 50 19.54 -12.32 16.18
C ALA A 50 19.18 -11.98 17.64
N ASP A 51 18.25 -12.72 18.24
CA ASP A 51 17.88 -12.56 19.66
C ASP A 51 19.08 -12.79 20.59
N ASN A 52 19.91 -13.81 20.31
CA ASN A 52 21.13 -14.05 21.08
C ASN A 52 22.09 -12.85 21.03
N ILE A 53 22.28 -12.24 19.85
CA ILE A 53 23.13 -11.05 19.71
C ILE A 53 22.54 -9.85 20.46
N ILE A 54 21.21 -9.66 20.44
CA ILE A 54 20.54 -8.61 21.21
C ILE A 54 20.78 -8.80 22.71
N ILE A 55 20.71 -10.05 23.20
CA ILE A 55 21.03 -10.36 24.60
C ILE A 55 22.50 -10.07 24.90
N MET A 56 23.43 -10.42 24.01
CA MET A 56 24.85 -10.10 24.17
C MET A 56 25.10 -8.58 24.23
N GLN A 57 24.40 -7.78 23.42
CA GLN A 57 24.49 -6.31 23.46
C GLN A 57 24.11 -5.71 24.82
N THR A 58 23.29 -6.39 25.62
CA THR A 58 22.95 -5.90 26.97
C THR A 58 24.08 -6.11 27.99
N HIS A 59 25.04 -6.99 27.68
CA HIS A 59 26.18 -7.34 28.53
C HIS A 59 27.50 -6.79 27.99
N GLU A 60 27.61 -6.55 26.69
CA GLU A 60 28.80 -6.07 26.00
C GLU A 60 28.51 -4.75 25.26
N ASP A 61 29.29 -3.71 25.53
CA ASP A 61 29.21 -2.41 24.86
C ASP A 61 29.83 -2.48 23.45
N LYS A 62 29.19 -3.23 22.54
CA LYS A 62 29.59 -3.44 21.14
C LYS A 62 28.40 -3.32 20.19
N ARG A 63 28.70 -3.02 18.94
CA ARG A 63 27.68 -2.91 17.88
C ARG A 63 27.18 -4.30 17.47
N PHE A 64 25.92 -4.38 17.04
CA PHE A 64 25.29 -5.63 16.62
C PHE A 64 26.15 -6.39 15.59
N GLY A 65 26.61 -5.71 14.54
CA GLY A 65 27.43 -6.33 13.50
C GLY A 65 28.78 -6.86 14.00
N GLU A 66 29.40 -6.19 14.99
CA GLU A 66 30.66 -6.65 15.56
C GLU A 66 30.46 -7.93 16.38
N LEU A 67 29.38 -7.99 17.16
CA LEU A 67 29.02 -9.17 17.95
C LEU A 67 28.58 -10.33 17.04
N ALA A 68 27.86 -10.05 15.94
CA ALA A 68 27.46 -11.06 14.98
C ALA A 68 28.68 -11.71 14.30
N VAL A 69 29.72 -10.92 13.99
CA VAL A 69 31.00 -11.43 13.46
C VAL A 69 31.77 -12.21 14.51
N GLN A 70 31.85 -11.72 15.75
CA GLN A 70 32.53 -12.42 16.85
C GLN A 70 31.85 -13.73 17.23
N GLY A 71 30.52 -13.79 17.16
CA GLY A 71 29.72 -15.00 17.38
C GLY A 71 29.78 -15.99 16.22
N GLY A 72 30.39 -15.63 15.10
CA GLY A 72 30.51 -16.48 13.91
C GLY A 72 29.24 -16.59 13.07
N TYR A 73 28.22 -15.77 13.35
CA TYR A 73 26.96 -15.76 12.58
C TYR A 73 27.09 -15.01 11.26
N MET A 74 27.98 -14.02 11.19
CA MET A 74 28.18 -13.20 10.00
C MET A 74 29.66 -12.97 9.69
N THR A 75 29.99 -12.66 8.44
CA THR A 75 31.28 -12.13 8.04
C THR A 75 31.27 -10.60 7.98
N GLU A 76 32.44 -9.96 8.06
CA GLU A 76 32.55 -8.50 7.88
C GLU A 76 32.02 -8.06 6.50
N GLU A 77 32.19 -8.89 5.47
CA GLU A 77 31.66 -8.64 4.13
C GLU A 77 30.13 -8.61 4.13
N GLN A 78 29.47 -9.56 4.81
CA GLN A 78 28.02 -9.61 4.97
C GLN A 78 27.49 -8.40 5.75
N VAL A 79 28.18 -7.99 6.82
CA VAL A 79 27.79 -6.77 7.56
C VAL A 79 27.87 -5.54 6.65
N ASN A 80 28.95 -5.42 5.88
CA ASN A 80 29.13 -4.29 4.96
C ASN A 80 28.14 -4.30 3.80
N SER A 81 27.68 -5.47 3.33
CA SER A 81 26.64 -5.56 2.31
C SER A 81 25.30 -5.09 2.86
N LEU A 82 24.89 -5.52 4.05
CA LEU A 82 23.64 -5.08 4.70
C LEU A 82 23.60 -3.56 4.94
N LEU A 83 24.74 -2.96 5.32
CA LEU A 83 24.83 -1.50 5.54
C LEU A 83 24.65 -0.69 4.24
N LYS A 84 24.89 -1.30 3.08
CA LYS A 84 24.73 -0.68 1.76
C LYS A 84 23.42 -1.07 1.07
N MET A 85 22.70 -2.05 1.60
CA MET A 85 21.48 -2.58 1.03
C MET A 85 20.36 -1.52 1.07
N GLN A 86 19.64 -1.38 -0.04
CA GLN A 86 18.42 -0.60 -0.05
C GLN A 86 17.34 -1.39 0.70
N LYS A 87 16.67 -0.71 1.62
CA LYS A 87 15.76 -1.33 2.57
C LYS A 87 14.40 -1.54 1.89
N PRO A 88 13.81 -2.74 1.96
CA PRO A 88 12.39 -2.91 1.66
C PRO A 88 11.56 -2.29 2.80
N ASP A 89 10.59 -1.43 2.47
CA ASP A 89 9.85 -0.69 3.50
C ASP A 89 8.99 -1.63 4.38
N TYR A 90 8.55 -2.79 3.86
CA TYR A 90 7.78 -3.78 4.63
C TYR A 90 8.55 -4.38 5.82
N LEU A 91 9.89 -4.34 5.79
CA LEU A 91 10.71 -4.78 6.92
C LEU A 91 10.58 -3.83 8.11
N LEU A 92 10.36 -2.55 7.84
CA LEU A 92 10.23 -1.54 8.88
C LEU A 92 8.93 -1.74 9.64
N LEU A 93 7.82 -1.99 8.93
CA LEU A 93 6.54 -2.35 9.53
C LEU A 93 6.67 -3.55 10.48
N GLY A 94 7.32 -4.62 10.02
CA GLY A 94 7.55 -5.81 10.83
C GLY A 94 8.38 -5.54 12.09
N GLN A 95 9.46 -4.76 11.94
CA GLN A 95 10.29 -4.35 13.07
C GLN A 95 9.48 -3.57 14.11
N ILE A 96 8.66 -2.62 13.68
CA ILE A 96 7.84 -1.81 14.60
C ILE A 96 6.84 -2.71 15.34
N LEU A 97 6.20 -3.65 14.64
CA LEU A 97 5.28 -4.60 15.28
C LEU A 97 5.99 -5.50 16.32
N ILE A 98 7.26 -5.84 16.11
CA ILE A 98 8.07 -6.56 17.11
C ILE A 98 8.39 -5.67 18.31
N GLU A 99 8.78 -4.42 18.07
CA GLU A 99 9.08 -3.44 19.12
C GLU A 99 7.86 -3.11 19.99
N GLN A 100 6.67 -3.11 19.39
CA GLN A 100 5.39 -2.97 20.07
C GLN A 100 4.93 -4.25 20.81
N GLY A 101 5.69 -5.35 20.69
CA GLY A 101 5.38 -6.64 21.33
C GLY A 101 4.20 -7.39 20.70
N ILE A 102 3.81 -7.02 19.47
CA ILE A 102 2.73 -7.67 18.73
C ILE A 102 3.24 -8.93 18.04
N LEU A 103 4.48 -8.89 17.54
CA LEU A 103 5.16 -10.00 16.87
C LEU A 103 6.44 -10.39 17.61
N THR A 104 6.85 -11.64 17.48
CA THR A 104 8.24 -12.05 17.76
C THR A 104 9.08 -12.05 16.49
N ASN A 105 10.42 -12.05 16.62
CA ASN A 105 11.30 -12.21 15.46
C ASN A 105 10.99 -13.51 14.69
N THR A 106 10.62 -14.58 15.38
CA THR A 106 10.23 -15.86 14.76
C THR A 106 8.90 -15.76 14.02
N ASP A 107 7.89 -15.08 14.58
CA ASP A 107 6.63 -14.85 13.88
C ASP A 107 6.87 -14.06 12.59
N PHE A 108 7.69 -13.00 12.69
CA PHE A 108 8.00 -12.16 11.55
C PHE A 108 8.76 -12.91 10.45
N GLU A 109 9.77 -13.72 10.80
CA GLU A 109 10.49 -14.57 9.86
C GLU A 109 9.53 -15.49 9.08
N ASN A 110 8.62 -16.17 9.78
CA ASN A 110 7.63 -17.05 9.14
C ASN A 110 6.63 -16.27 8.26
N LEU A 111 6.16 -15.11 8.72
CA LEU A 111 5.21 -14.28 7.98
C LEU A 111 5.80 -13.75 6.67
N ILE A 112 7.10 -13.44 6.65
CA ILE A 112 7.79 -12.99 5.44
C ILE A 112 7.88 -14.13 4.42
N VAL A 113 8.25 -15.34 4.87
CA VAL A 113 8.29 -16.53 4.00
C VAL A 113 6.90 -16.82 3.42
N ASP A 114 5.86 -16.79 4.25
CA ASP A 114 4.48 -17.00 3.82
C ASP A 114 4.04 -15.94 2.80
N TYR A 115 4.33 -14.67 3.07
CA TYR A 115 4.01 -13.56 2.18
C TYR A 115 4.70 -13.69 0.81
N GLN A 116 6.00 -14.02 0.82
CA GLN A 116 6.77 -14.24 -0.40
C GLN A 116 6.23 -15.43 -1.20
N SER A 117 5.89 -16.53 -0.52
CA SER A 117 5.33 -17.71 -1.17
C SER A 117 3.93 -17.46 -1.75
N GLU A 118 3.06 -16.72 -1.05
CA GLU A 118 1.68 -16.47 -1.48
C GLU A 118 1.60 -15.59 -2.73
N TYR A 119 2.54 -14.66 -2.87
CA TYR A 119 2.59 -13.72 -4.00
C TYR A 119 3.73 -14.00 -5.00
N GLU A 120 4.36 -15.17 -4.90
CA GLU A 120 5.43 -15.61 -5.82
C GLU A 120 6.58 -14.59 -5.95
N ILE A 121 6.99 -14.01 -4.82
CA ILE A 121 8.06 -13.02 -4.74
C ILE A 121 9.39 -13.75 -4.61
N TYR A 122 10.02 -14.08 -5.75
CA TYR A 122 11.24 -14.90 -5.76
C TYR A 122 12.55 -14.10 -5.73
N ASP A 123 12.56 -12.81 -6.09
CA ASP A 123 13.74 -11.93 -5.97
C ASP A 123 13.36 -10.43 -6.05
N LEU A 124 13.48 -9.67 -4.95
CA LEU A 124 13.09 -8.24 -4.91
C LEU A 124 14.15 -7.31 -5.53
N ASP A 125 15.36 -7.81 -5.79
CA ASP A 125 16.50 -7.01 -6.25
C ASP A 125 16.52 -6.76 -7.77
N MET A 126 15.63 -7.43 -8.54
CA MET A 126 15.54 -7.25 -9.99
C MET A 126 14.51 -6.17 -10.35
N ALA A 127 15.01 -4.97 -10.68
CA ALA A 127 14.20 -3.79 -11.03
C ALA A 127 13.18 -3.99 -12.19
N THR A 128 13.27 -5.10 -12.92
CA THR A 128 12.36 -5.48 -14.02
C THR A 128 11.13 -6.27 -13.55
N GLU A 129 11.15 -6.83 -12.34
CA GLU A 129 10.10 -7.73 -11.81
C GLU A 129 9.02 -7.00 -10.99
N LYS A 130 9.21 -5.72 -10.67
CA LYS A 130 8.30 -4.95 -9.79
C LYS A 130 6.88 -4.81 -10.35
N LYS A 131 6.72 -4.55 -11.65
CA LYS A 131 5.38 -4.34 -12.26
C LYS A 131 4.59 -5.65 -12.34
N GLU A 132 5.23 -6.76 -12.73
CA GLU A 132 4.57 -8.06 -12.88
C GLU A 132 4.15 -8.63 -11.54
N VAL A 133 5.04 -8.59 -10.54
CA VAL A 133 4.74 -9.05 -9.17
C VAL A 133 3.59 -8.23 -8.57
N VAL A 134 3.62 -6.90 -8.70
CA VAL A 134 2.53 -6.05 -8.21
C VAL A 134 1.22 -6.33 -8.96
N THR A 135 1.29 -6.60 -10.27
CA THR A 135 0.12 -6.95 -11.07
C THR A 135 -0.48 -8.29 -10.58
N ASN A 136 0.35 -9.27 -10.23
CA ASN A 136 -0.10 -10.54 -9.68
C ASN A 136 -0.71 -10.38 -8.27
N MET A 137 -0.11 -9.55 -7.42
CA MET A 137 -0.71 -9.15 -6.14
C MET A 137 -2.10 -8.54 -6.32
N LEU A 138 -2.24 -7.62 -7.27
CA LEU A 138 -3.53 -6.99 -7.57
C LEU A 138 -4.57 -7.98 -8.09
N LYS A 139 -4.17 -8.95 -8.91
CA LYS A 139 -5.08 -10.01 -9.39
C LYS A 139 -5.61 -10.85 -8.24
N ASN A 140 -4.74 -11.25 -7.31
CA ASN A 140 -5.13 -11.99 -6.11
C ASN A 140 -6.03 -11.13 -5.19
N TYR A 141 -5.67 -9.86 -5.02
CA TYR A 141 -6.40 -8.89 -4.19
C TYR A 141 -7.83 -8.61 -4.69
N CYS A 142 -8.03 -8.47 -6.00
CA CYS A 142 -9.32 -8.04 -6.54
C CYS A 142 -10.31 -9.18 -6.80
N SER A 143 -9.82 -10.41 -7.02
CA SER A 143 -10.65 -11.56 -7.37
C SER A 143 -11.71 -11.25 -8.46
N PHE A 144 -11.38 -10.37 -9.41
CA PHE A 144 -12.28 -9.97 -10.50
C PHE A 144 -12.63 -11.20 -11.33
N SER A 145 -13.81 -11.77 -11.10
CA SER A 145 -14.16 -13.10 -11.56
C SER A 145 -14.29 -13.12 -13.09
N ASN A 146 -13.35 -13.75 -13.82
CA ASN A 146 -13.35 -13.95 -15.29
C ASN A 146 -13.93 -12.79 -16.15
N HIS A 147 -13.85 -11.54 -15.68
CA HIS A 147 -14.52 -10.44 -16.36
C HIS A 147 -13.70 -10.03 -17.58
N PRO A 148 -14.31 -9.79 -18.76
CA PRO A 148 -13.58 -9.39 -19.97
C PRO A 148 -12.74 -8.11 -19.82
N GLN A 149 -13.01 -7.33 -18.78
CA GLN A 149 -12.33 -6.08 -18.48
C GLN A 149 -11.41 -6.16 -17.24
N ALA A 150 -11.22 -7.33 -16.64
CA ALA A 150 -10.40 -7.49 -15.44
C ALA A 150 -8.99 -6.91 -15.61
N ASP A 151 -8.34 -7.11 -16.76
CA ASP A 151 -7.02 -6.53 -17.02
C ASP A 151 -7.03 -5.00 -17.00
N LYS A 152 -8.09 -4.36 -17.52
CA LYS A 152 -8.23 -2.90 -17.54
C LYS A 152 -8.47 -2.34 -16.14
N ALA A 153 -9.23 -3.06 -15.32
CA ALA A 153 -9.43 -2.76 -13.91
C ALA A 153 -8.13 -2.87 -13.11
N ILE A 154 -7.34 -3.92 -13.35
CA ILE A 154 -6.02 -4.09 -12.71
C ILE A 154 -5.06 -2.96 -13.12
N HIS A 155 -5.06 -2.53 -14.39
CA HIS A 155 -4.27 -1.37 -14.83
C HIS A 155 -4.70 -0.07 -14.13
N TYR A 156 -6.01 0.11 -13.94
CA TYR A 156 -6.56 1.26 -13.22
C TYR A 156 -6.05 1.30 -11.78
N LEU A 157 -6.21 0.18 -11.04
CA LEU A 157 -5.76 0.08 -9.65
C LEU A 157 -4.25 0.19 -9.49
N TYR A 158 -3.48 -0.39 -10.43
CA TYR A 158 -2.03 -0.23 -10.46
C TYR A 158 -1.64 1.26 -10.55
N LEU A 159 -2.28 2.00 -11.45
CA LEU A 159 -2.04 3.44 -11.57
C LEU A 159 -2.51 4.19 -10.32
N LEU A 160 -3.65 3.80 -9.75
CA LEU A 160 -4.24 4.45 -8.56
C LEU A 160 -3.28 4.35 -7.38
N PHE A 161 -2.81 3.15 -7.05
CA PHE A 161 -1.88 2.97 -5.92
C PHE A 161 -0.53 3.66 -6.14
N ASN A 162 -0.03 3.72 -7.38
CA ASN A 162 1.17 4.50 -7.67
C ASN A 162 0.93 6.01 -7.50
N ASN A 163 -0.24 6.51 -7.92
CA ASN A 163 -0.61 7.91 -7.74
C ASN A 163 -0.82 8.26 -6.26
N LEU A 164 -1.39 7.34 -5.47
CA LEU A 164 -1.52 7.49 -4.02
C LEU A 164 -0.14 7.60 -3.35
N VAL A 165 0.79 6.70 -3.68
CA VAL A 165 2.19 6.80 -3.20
C VAL A 165 2.82 8.13 -3.62
N ARG A 166 2.66 8.52 -4.89
CA ARG A 166 3.32 9.70 -5.46
C ARG A 166 2.79 11.02 -4.92
N PHE A 167 1.47 11.15 -4.77
CA PHE A 167 0.81 12.42 -4.51
C PHE A 167 0.32 12.55 -3.07
N ILE A 168 0.09 11.45 -2.36
CA ILE A 168 -0.48 11.47 -1.00
C ILE A 168 0.48 10.91 0.03
N GLY A 169 1.29 9.93 -0.34
CA GLY A 169 2.26 9.28 0.54
C GLY A 169 2.11 7.77 0.55
N GLU A 170 3.18 7.10 0.97
CA GLU A 170 3.28 5.64 1.04
C GLU A 170 2.79 5.06 2.36
N ASP A 171 2.45 5.87 3.35
CA ASP A 171 1.99 5.48 4.67
C ASP A 171 0.51 5.02 4.65
N PHE A 172 0.18 4.02 3.85
CA PHE A 172 -1.15 3.44 3.82
C PHE A 172 -1.16 1.92 3.80
N THR A 173 -2.33 1.36 4.06
CA THR A 173 -2.67 -0.02 3.76
C THR A 173 -4.01 -0.07 3.05
N THR A 174 -4.30 -1.18 2.36
CA THR A 174 -5.55 -1.38 1.64
C THR A 174 -6.33 -2.51 2.30
N LEU A 175 -7.65 -2.38 2.40
CA LEU A 175 -8.50 -3.49 2.84
C LEU A 175 -8.98 -4.30 1.64
N ASN A 176 -9.31 -5.58 1.84
CA ASN A 176 -9.89 -6.40 0.78
C ASN A 176 -11.08 -5.70 0.09
N PRO A 177 -11.18 -5.75 -1.26
CA PRO A 177 -12.25 -5.10 -1.98
C PRO A 177 -13.61 -5.69 -1.62
N ILE A 178 -14.62 -4.84 -1.53
CA ILE A 178 -15.98 -5.21 -1.12
C ILE A 178 -16.93 -5.00 -2.31
N PRO A 179 -17.66 -6.02 -2.78
CA PRO A 179 -18.72 -5.82 -3.77
C PRO A 179 -19.75 -4.81 -3.26
N CYS A 180 -19.97 -3.73 -4.02
CA CYS A 180 -20.70 -2.55 -3.57
C CYS A 180 -21.52 -1.93 -4.70
N PRO A 181 -22.70 -2.50 -5.05
CA PRO A 181 -23.57 -1.98 -6.10
C PRO A 181 -24.23 -0.65 -5.72
N GLU A 182 -24.42 -0.41 -4.42
CA GLU A 182 -24.95 0.84 -3.88
C GLU A 182 -24.09 1.28 -2.71
N TYR A 183 -23.80 2.58 -2.64
CA TYR A 183 -22.96 3.15 -1.60
C TYR A 183 -23.55 4.46 -1.05
N PRO A 184 -23.77 4.56 0.27
CA PRO A 184 -24.18 5.81 0.91
C PRO A 184 -23.00 6.77 1.00
N THR A 185 -23.08 7.93 0.34
CA THR A 185 -21.97 8.88 0.23
C THR A 185 -21.90 9.85 1.41
N ASN A 186 -20.68 10.28 1.72
CA ASN A 186 -20.38 11.49 2.48
C ASN A 186 -20.20 12.63 1.48
N TYR A 187 -18.96 13.10 1.31
CA TYR A 187 -18.56 13.92 0.17
C TYR A 187 -17.91 13.02 -0.88
N CYS A 188 -18.63 12.77 -1.97
CA CYS A 188 -18.21 11.86 -3.01
C CYS A 188 -18.10 12.57 -4.36
N ILE A 189 -17.00 12.36 -5.05
CA ILE A 189 -16.84 12.80 -6.44
C ILE A 189 -16.79 11.57 -7.32
N SER A 190 -17.63 11.52 -8.33
CA SER A 190 -17.62 10.46 -9.33
C SER A 190 -17.23 10.99 -10.69
N GLN A 191 -16.63 10.15 -11.52
CA GLN A 191 -16.33 10.49 -12.89
C GLN A 191 -16.38 9.24 -13.76
N LYS A 192 -16.95 9.40 -14.96
CA LYS A 192 -17.16 8.33 -15.92
C LYS A 192 -16.14 8.42 -17.06
N THR A 193 -15.58 7.27 -17.42
CA THR A 193 -14.77 7.07 -18.63
C THR A 193 -15.45 6.07 -19.53
N HIS A 194 -15.67 6.40 -20.80
CA HIS A 194 -16.41 5.53 -21.71
C HIS A 194 -16.07 5.68 -23.19
N ASN A 195 -16.41 4.64 -23.96
CA ASN A 195 -16.58 4.65 -25.40
C ASN A 195 -17.70 3.67 -25.78
N ASP A 196 -17.83 3.33 -27.06
CA ASP A 196 -18.89 2.44 -27.57
C ASP A 196 -18.87 1.02 -26.97
N THR A 197 -17.74 0.58 -26.40
CA THR A 197 -17.51 -0.81 -25.96
C THR A 197 -17.13 -0.95 -24.50
N LEU A 198 -16.61 0.11 -23.87
CA LEU A 198 -16.10 0.13 -22.52
C LEU A 198 -16.75 1.30 -21.77
N SER A 199 -17.23 1.06 -20.56
CA SER A 199 -17.75 2.10 -19.69
C SER A 199 -17.35 1.81 -18.27
N MET A 200 -16.65 2.74 -17.65
CA MET A 200 -16.15 2.65 -16.30
C MET A 200 -16.60 3.87 -15.51
N THR A 201 -17.01 3.65 -14.28
CA THR A 201 -17.31 4.73 -13.32
C THR A 201 -16.38 4.56 -12.14
N SER A 202 -15.72 5.65 -11.78
CA SER A 202 -14.86 5.73 -10.61
C SER A 202 -15.41 6.79 -9.68
N ALA A 203 -15.27 6.60 -8.37
CA ALA A 203 -15.62 7.61 -7.40
C ALA A 203 -14.66 7.60 -6.21
N LEU A 204 -14.52 8.77 -5.60
CA LEU A 204 -13.74 9.04 -4.40
C LEU A 204 -14.70 9.58 -3.34
N ASP A 205 -14.99 8.77 -2.32
CA ASP A 205 -15.75 9.18 -1.14
C ASP A 205 -14.82 9.31 0.07
N ILE A 206 -14.98 10.40 0.81
CA ILE A 206 -14.12 10.74 1.92
C ILE A 206 -14.88 11.60 2.94
N ASP A 207 -14.65 11.39 4.23
CA ASP A 207 -15.21 12.26 5.25
C ASP A 207 -14.47 13.61 5.29
N PRO A 208 -15.12 14.70 5.76
CA PRO A 208 -14.53 16.03 5.72
C PRO A 208 -13.17 16.18 6.41
N ASN A 209 -12.94 15.48 7.53
CA ASN A 209 -11.68 15.60 8.27
C ASN A 209 -10.53 14.91 7.51
N THR A 210 -10.80 13.72 6.98
CA THR A 210 -9.83 12.98 6.16
C THR A 210 -9.56 13.74 4.85
N ALA A 211 -10.57 14.40 4.29
CA ALA A 211 -10.45 15.19 3.06
C ALA A 211 -9.46 16.35 3.19
N VAL A 212 -9.48 17.08 4.32
CA VAL A 212 -8.55 18.17 4.60
C VAL A 212 -7.11 17.67 4.61
N ALA A 213 -6.86 16.54 5.27
CA ALA A 213 -5.52 15.94 5.33
C ALA A 213 -5.07 15.39 3.96
N PHE A 214 -5.97 14.75 3.22
CA PHE A 214 -5.70 14.28 1.86
C PHE A 214 -5.32 15.42 0.93
N ALA A 215 -6.15 16.47 0.87
CA ALA A 215 -5.92 17.63 0.02
C ALA A 215 -4.61 18.33 0.39
N SER A 216 -4.35 18.49 1.70
CA SER A 216 -3.11 19.10 2.18
C SER A 216 -1.87 18.40 1.65
N ARG A 217 -1.87 17.06 1.65
CA ARG A 217 -0.76 16.28 1.09
C ARG A 217 -0.70 16.36 -0.44
N TYR A 218 -1.85 16.32 -1.11
CA TYR A 218 -1.94 16.38 -2.57
C TYR A 218 -1.30 17.66 -3.14
N VAL A 219 -1.56 18.81 -2.51
CA VAL A 219 -1.07 20.12 -2.99
C VAL A 219 0.21 20.59 -2.29
N ASP A 220 0.69 19.86 -1.28
CA ASP A 220 1.83 20.25 -0.42
C ASP A 220 1.63 21.60 0.30
N GLU A 221 0.40 21.84 0.79
CA GLU A 221 -0.01 23.02 1.56
C GLU A 221 -0.86 22.58 2.76
N GLN A 222 -0.90 23.36 3.84
CA GLN A 222 -1.73 23.02 5.00
C GLN A 222 -3.10 23.66 4.88
N PHE A 223 -4.14 22.84 4.77
CA PHE A 223 -5.54 23.25 4.93
C PHE A 223 -6.01 22.97 6.36
N GLU A 224 -6.86 23.85 6.90
CA GLU A 224 -7.45 23.69 8.24
C GLU A 224 -8.93 23.30 8.20
N ASP A 225 -9.65 23.70 7.16
CA ASP A 225 -11.09 23.55 7.03
C ASP A 225 -11.48 22.85 5.71
N PHE A 226 -12.61 22.15 5.72
CA PHE A 226 -13.19 21.55 4.54
C PHE A 226 -13.89 22.62 3.68
N ASP A 227 -13.11 23.30 2.83
CA ASP A 227 -13.55 24.40 1.97
C ASP A 227 -13.48 24.07 0.46
N GLU A 228 -13.68 25.08 -0.39
CA GLU A 228 -13.66 24.91 -1.84
C GLU A 228 -12.28 24.51 -2.39
N TYR A 229 -11.17 24.85 -1.71
CA TYR A 229 -9.83 24.41 -2.13
C TYR A 229 -9.61 22.93 -1.86
N VAL A 230 -10.09 22.44 -0.72
CA VAL A 230 -10.08 21.01 -0.39
C VAL A 230 -10.92 20.23 -1.41
N LYS A 231 -12.15 20.69 -1.70
CA LYS A 231 -13.03 20.06 -2.69
C LYS A 231 -12.39 20.03 -4.08
N ALA A 232 -11.84 21.15 -4.54
CA ALA A 232 -11.16 21.24 -5.82
C ALA A 232 -9.95 20.31 -5.91
N SER A 233 -9.22 20.10 -4.80
CA SER A 233 -8.09 19.17 -4.74
C SER A 233 -8.53 17.71 -4.93
N LEU A 234 -9.67 17.33 -4.35
CA LEU A 234 -10.24 15.98 -4.54
C LEU A 234 -10.71 15.76 -5.99
N GLU A 235 -11.38 16.76 -6.57
CA GLU A 235 -11.83 16.73 -7.97
C GLU A 235 -10.65 16.63 -8.92
N ASP A 236 -9.61 17.43 -8.68
CA ASP A 236 -8.39 17.45 -9.48
C ASP A 236 -7.66 16.11 -9.40
N PHE A 237 -7.53 15.51 -8.21
CA PHE A 237 -6.92 14.19 -8.07
C PHE A 237 -7.64 13.12 -8.90
N LEU A 238 -8.98 13.04 -8.81
CA LEU A 238 -9.76 12.04 -9.54
C LEU A 238 -9.66 12.28 -11.06
N ASN A 239 -9.80 13.55 -11.48
CA ASN A 239 -9.71 13.94 -12.87
C ASN A 239 -8.32 13.67 -13.47
N LEU A 240 -7.26 13.99 -12.74
CA LEU A 240 -5.88 13.70 -13.11
C LEU A 240 -5.66 12.19 -13.26
N HIS A 241 -6.11 11.41 -12.27
CA HIS A 241 -5.96 9.96 -12.28
C HIS A 241 -6.67 9.33 -13.49
N ASN A 242 -7.93 9.70 -13.74
CA ASN A 242 -8.70 9.20 -14.87
C ASN A 242 -8.15 9.67 -16.23
N GLY A 243 -7.64 10.89 -16.30
CA GLY A 243 -6.94 11.40 -17.48
C GLY A 243 -5.68 10.59 -17.81
N LEU A 244 -4.84 10.32 -16.81
CA LEU A 244 -3.65 9.48 -16.95
C LEU A 244 -4.02 8.04 -17.33
N TYR A 245 -5.11 7.50 -16.77
CA TYR A 245 -5.62 6.19 -17.14
C TYR A 245 -6.00 6.10 -18.62
N ASN A 246 -6.72 7.10 -19.13
CA ASN A 246 -7.08 7.17 -20.55
C ASN A 246 -5.84 7.23 -21.46
N VAL A 247 -4.83 8.02 -21.09
CA VAL A 247 -3.54 8.08 -21.81
C VAL A 247 -2.85 6.71 -21.82
N ASN A 248 -2.81 6.01 -20.68
CA ASN A 248 -2.20 4.69 -20.58
C ASN A 248 -2.95 3.66 -21.42
N LEU A 249 -4.30 3.68 -21.42
CA LEU A 249 -5.10 2.77 -22.25
C LEU A 249 -4.90 3.01 -23.75
N SER A 250 -4.77 4.27 -24.17
CA SER A 250 -4.49 4.62 -25.55
C SER A 250 -3.12 4.07 -25.98
N ASN A 251 -2.08 4.25 -25.16
CA ASN A 251 -0.73 3.78 -25.45
C ASN A 251 -0.60 2.25 -25.43
N ASP A 252 -1.14 1.60 -24.42
CA ASP A 252 -0.91 0.17 -24.16
C ASP A 252 -1.89 -0.74 -24.92
N PHE A 253 -3.11 -0.24 -25.21
CA PHE A 253 -4.19 -1.04 -25.80
C PHE A 253 -4.82 -0.41 -27.06
N SER A 254 -4.39 0.78 -27.48
CA SER A 254 -5.04 1.54 -28.57
C SER A 254 -6.55 1.78 -28.30
N ILE A 255 -6.91 1.93 -27.02
CA ILE A 255 -8.28 2.23 -26.59
C ILE A 255 -8.35 3.71 -26.22
N GLU A 256 -9.20 4.45 -26.93
CA GLU A 256 -9.52 5.84 -26.58
C GLU A 256 -10.85 5.87 -25.81
N LEU A 257 -10.83 6.59 -24.69
CA LEU A 257 -12.00 6.83 -23.86
C LEU A 257 -12.28 8.32 -23.77
N THR A 258 -13.56 8.66 -23.74
CA THR A 258 -14.04 9.97 -23.35
C THR A 258 -14.04 10.05 -21.84
N LEU A 259 -13.57 11.17 -21.30
CA LEU A 259 -13.64 11.49 -19.88
C LEU A 259 -14.74 12.52 -19.67
N ASP A 260 -15.80 12.13 -18.96
CA ASP A 260 -16.86 13.06 -18.60
C ASP A 260 -16.39 13.99 -17.47
N PRO A 261 -17.00 15.18 -17.28
CA PRO A 261 -16.69 16.04 -16.14
C PRO A 261 -16.96 15.33 -14.80
N PRO A 262 -16.25 15.68 -13.71
CA PRO A 262 -16.58 15.18 -12.37
C PRO A 262 -17.99 15.59 -11.92
N GLU A 263 -18.66 14.71 -11.19
CA GLU A 263 -19.96 14.93 -10.56
C GLU A 263 -19.84 14.79 -9.05
N ILE A 264 -20.41 15.74 -8.30
CA ILE A 264 -20.40 15.76 -6.84
C ILE A 264 -21.71 15.15 -6.31
N HIS A 265 -21.59 14.23 -5.36
CA HIS A 265 -22.68 13.57 -4.65
C HIS A 265 -22.50 13.83 -3.16
N HIS A 266 -23.57 14.24 -2.46
CA HIS A 266 -23.44 14.65 -1.07
C HIS A 266 -24.62 14.17 -0.22
N TYR A 267 -24.36 13.21 0.66
CA TYR A 267 -25.38 12.49 1.43
C TYR A 267 -26.44 11.81 0.54
N ASP A 268 -26.00 11.27 -0.59
CA ASP A 268 -26.81 10.55 -1.57
C ASP A 268 -26.48 9.05 -1.56
N VAL A 269 -27.24 8.27 -2.32
CA VAL A 269 -26.87 6.87 -2.61
C VAL A 269 -26.33 6.83 -4.03
N LEU A 270 -25.06 6.49 -4.17
CA LEU A 270 -24.44 6.27 -5.46
C LEU A 270 -24.78 4.86 -5.93
N SER A 271 -25.56 4.75 -7.01
CA SER A 271 -25.86 3.48 -7.66
C SER A 271 -24.83 3.20 -8.75
N LEU A 272 -24.12 2.09 -8.62
CA LEU A 272 -23.08 1.62 -9.53
C LEU A 272 -23.54 0.36 -10.29
N SER A 273 -22.86 0.01 -11.38
CA SER A 273 -23.21 -1.16 -12.20
C SER A 273 -23.03 -2.48 -11.44
N GLN A 274 -23.42 -3.61 -12.06
CA GLN A 274 -23.36 -4.94 -11.42
C GLN A 274 -21.95 -5.41 -11.02
N ASN A 275 -20.87 -4.77 -11.50
CA ASN A 275 -19.48 -5.07 -11.10
C ASN A 275 -18.82 -3.92 -10.35
N ALA A 276 -19.51 -3.40 -9.35
CA ALA A 276 -19.02 -2.32 -8.52
C ALA A 276 -18.30 -2.84 -7.27
N TYR A 277 -17.14 -2.24 -6.97
CA TYR A 277 -16.32 -2.58 -5.83
C TYR A 277 -15.93 -1.33 -5.07
N LEU A 278 -15.95 -1.44 -3.75
CA LEU A 278 -15.37 -0.50 -2.81
C LEU A 278 -13.96 -0.97 -2.46
N PHE A 279 -13.00 -0.04 -2.55
CA PHE A 279 -11.60 -0.19 -2.18
C PHE A 279 -11.28 0.78 -1.04
N PRO A 280 -11.38 0.32 0.22
CA PRO A 280 -11.00 1.14 1.36
C PRO A 280 -9.46 1.23 1.44
N VAL A 281 -8.95 2.45 1.47
CA VAL A 281 -7.53 2.76 1.67
C VAL A 281 -7.38 3.49 2.98
N ILE A 282 -6.59 2.93 3.89
CA ILE A 282 -6.43 3.44 5.25
C ILE A 282 -5.10 4.16 5.34
N TYR A 283 -5.16 5.44 5.67
CA TYR A 283 -4.03 6.28 6.06
C TYR A 283 -4.06 6.59 7.57
N PRO A 284 -2.94 7.03 8.15
CA PRO A 284 -2.85 7.60 9.50
C PRO A 284 -3.88 8.68 9.84
N PHE A 285 -4.31 9.45 8.83
CA PHE A 285 -5.23 10.57 8.96
C PHE A 285 -6.70 10.19 8.68
N GLY A 286 -6.99 8.97 8.23
CA GLY A 286 -8.35 8.48 8.01
C GLY A 286 -8.48 7.51 6.83
N THR A 287 -9.71 7.16 6.49
CA THR A 287 -10.02 6.17 5.44
C THR A 287 -10.56 6.87 4.20
N ILE A 288 -10.02 6.48 3.05
CA ILE A 288 -10.42 6.93 1.73
C ILE A 288 -11.15 5.77 1.04
N ASN A 289 -12.35 6.03 0.52
CA ASN A 289 -13.17 5.03 -0.11
C ASN A 289 -13.18 5.24 -1.62
N PHE A 290 -12.41 4.43 -2.35
CA PHE A 290 -12.49 4.42 -3.81
C PHE A 290 -13.57 3.45 -4.27
N LEU A 291 -14.51 3.93 -5.07
CA LEU A 291 -15.49 3.08 -5.73
C LEU A 291 -15.15 2.95 -7.21
N PHE A 292 -15.37 1.77 -7.74
CA PHE A 292 -15.01 1.47 -9.10
C PHE A 292 -15.96 0.44 -9.68
N SER A 293 -16.55 0.74 -10.83
CA SER A 293 -17.50 -0.14 -11.52
C SER A 293 -17.23 -0.19 -13.01
N PHE A 294 -17.38 -1.37 -13.61
CA PHE A 294 -17.03 -1.66 -15.00
C PHE A 294 -17.93 -2.74 -15.64
#